data_AF-A0A6C0IYB0-F1
#
_entry.id   AF-A0A6C0IYB0-F1
#
_cell.length_a   1.000
_cell.length_b   1.000
_cell.length_c   1.000
_cell.angle_alpha   90.00
_cell.angle_beta   90.00
_cell.angle_gamma   90.00
#
_symmetry.space_group_name_H-M   'P 1'
#
loop_
_entity.id
_entity.type
_entity.pdbx_description
1 polymer ?
#
loop_
_entity_poly.entity_id
_entity_poly.type
_entity_poly.pdbx_seq_one_letter_code
_entity_poly.pdbx_strand_id
1 'polypeptide(L)'
;MAPRLSPLTYLQTIDDEEAKTIVENEKLILIPDKTNKTGFWYIRKKEDLHRQRPYQILPIPEYGINRGLCFRSNIAAAVYISQHLGRSVCRSITTWYEDESKTQILTNIRIPNRFQIPKVEMNGQMYGGRNNSRTDTWRYKTGSLYDGSKRRTKIRNGETSERRAPSREHKFDWTRDYFGTWVADTLEEENFKCAYSSGRLTPKCVSLERLDETRGYSTENCVLIHIAFQTGHTQWSREKFMSVYNLRNTDTYDEHEVHKSRIYNSIPYNQHSIESKRGNTPPRLYAMLRKLKNNSIGHTKKRNAKGRNHRESEITIEYLIDIWEKQRGRCYYLDIPMNIDGDWRVSLERIDNGKGYTTDNVVLTTLETQNSHHTWSKEFVESVWN
;
A
#
# COMPACT_ATOMS: atom_id res chain seq x y z
N MET A 1 -1.07 51.83 34.69
CA MET A 1 -1.47 50.61 33.96
C MET A 1 -0.41 50.29 32.93
N ALA A 2 0.29 49.16 33.02
CA ALA A 2 1.23 48.76 31.99
C ALA A 2 0.46 48.44 30.70
N PRO A 3 0.94 48.87 29.52
CA PRO A 3 0.27 48.56 28.25
C PRO A 3 0.24 47.03 28.05
N ARG A 4 -0.95 46.48 27.80
CA ARG A 4 -1.10 45.08 27.40
C ARG A 4 -0.46 44.90 26.02
N LEU A 5 0.78 44.44 26.00
CA LEU A 5 1.47 44.06 24.77
C LEU A 5 0.67 42.95 24.06
N SER A 6 0.68 42.95 22.72
CA SER A 6 0.13 41.81 21.97
C SER A 6 0.91 40.53 22.33
N PRO A 7 0.29 39.34 22.30
CA PRO A 7 0.98 38.08 22.64
C PRO A 7 2.30 37.89 21.86
N LEU A 8 2.33 38.28 20.59
CA LEU A 8 3.56 38.27 19.78
C LEU A 8 4.59 39.29 20.27
N THR A 9 4.18 40.52 20.55
CA THR A 9 5.10 41.58 20.99
C THR A 9 5.74 41.23 22.34
N TYR A 10 4.99 40.61 23.24
CA TYR A 10 5.49 40.13 24.53
C TYR A 10 6.56 39.03 24.35
N LEU A 11 6.27 37.98 23.59
CA LEU A 11 7.23 36.90 23.32
C LEU A 11 8.53 37.41 22.68
N GLN A 12 8.47 38.46 21.86
CA GLN A 12 9.67 39.00 21.22
C GLN A 12 10.63 39.74 22.16
N THR A 13 10.17 40.15 23.35
CA THR A 13 10.93 40.99 24.30
C THR A 13 11.46 40.25 25.52
N ILE A 14 10.84 39.11 25.87
CA ILE A 14 11.15 38.36 27.08
C ILE A 14 12.50 37.62 26.98
N ASP A 15 13.08 37.31 28.13
CA ASP A 15 14.30 36.51 28.23
C ASP A 15 14.04 35.00 28.31
N ASP A 16 15.10 34.22 28.50
CA ASP A 16 15.03 32.75 28.54
C ASP A 16 14.29 32.23 29.79
N GLU A 17 14.38 32.92 30.94
CA GLU A 17 13.75 32.47 32.19
C GLU A 17 12.23 32.70 32.16
N GLU A 18 11.82 33.87 31.67
CA GLU A 18 10.40 34.15 31.41
C GLU A 18 9.83 33.16 30.37
N ALA A 19 10.57 32.88 29.29
CA ALA A 19 10.12 31.95 28.26
C ALA A 19 10.02 30.50 28.77
N LYS A 20 10.94 30.04 29.63
CA LYS A 20 10.85 28.72 30.29
C LYS A 20 9.60 28.59 31.14
N THR A 21 9.24 29.64 31.87
CA THR A 21 8.02 29.68 32.68
C THR A 21 6.77 29.44 31.82
N ILE A 22 6.73 29.99 30.60
CA ILE A 22 5.63 29.73 29.63
C ILE A 22 5.62 28.26 29.21
N VAL A 23 6.79 27.68 28.87
CA VAL A 23 6.90 26.28 28.47
C VAL A 23 6.34 25.34 29.54
N GLU A 24 6.70 25.59 30.80
CA GLU A 24 6.25 24.80 31.95
C GLU A 24 4.75 24.96 32.20
N ASN A 25 4.25 26.20 32.24
CA ASN A 25 2.84 26.50 32.51
C ASN A 25 1.91 25.94 31.44
N GLU A 26 2.27 26.11 30.17
CA GLU A 26 1.46 25.65 29.02
C GLU A 26 1.75 24.20 28.62
N LYS A 27 2.76 23.55 29.26
CA LYS A 27 3.23 22.20 28.94
C LYS A 27 3.55 22.04 27.45
N LEU A 28 4.26 23.04 26.90
CA LEU A 28 4.61 23.09 25.48
C LEU A 28 5.66 22.04 25.13
N ILE A 29 5.55 21.50 23.91
CA ILE A 29 6.57 20.62 23.34
C ILE A 29 7.44 21.48 22.42
N LEU A 30 8.66 21.77 22.86
CA LEU A 30 9.66 22.40 22.01
C LEU A 30 10.32 21.35 21.13
N ILE A 31 10.65 21.71 19.89
CA ILE A 31 11.28 20.80 18.93
C ILE A 31 12.80 21.01 18.99
N PRO A 32 13.58 20.11 19.61
CA PRO A 32 15.02 20.25 19.72
C PRO A 32 15.70 19.99 18.38
N ASP A 33 16.81 20.68 18.12
CA ASP A 33 17.64 20.45 16.94
C ASP A 33 19.13 20.55 17.29
N LYS A 34 19.75 19.38 17.49
CA LYS A 34 21.18 19.25 17.82
C LYS A 34 22.09 19.64 16.64
N THR A 35 21.55 19.88 15.45
CA THR A 35 22.36 20.19 14.27
C THR A 35 22.66 21.68 14.11
N ASN A 36 21.96 22.55 14.84
CA ASN A 36 22.13 23.99 14.74
C ASN A 36 22.59 24.63 16.07
N LYS A 37 23.17 25.83 15.99
CA LYS A 37 23.75 26.54 17.15
C LYS A 37 22.72 27.03 18.18
N THR A 38 21.43 27.06 17.83
CA THR A 38 20.37 27.56 18.73
C THR A 38 19.76 26.46 19.60
N GLY A 39 19.98 25.19 19.24
CA GLY A 39 19.41 24.03 19.91
C GLY A 39 17.94 23.74 19.56
N PHE A 40 17.28 24.58 18.74
CA PHE A 40 15.86 24.48 18.42
C PHE A 40 15.60 24.52 16.92
N TRP A 41 14.59 23.78 16.49
CA TRP A 41 14.22 23.62 15.08
C TRP A 41 13.75 24.95 14.46
N TYR A 42 14.24 25.25 13.25
CA TYR A 42 13.87 26.43 12.45
C TYR A 42 14.22 27.81 13.06
N ILE A 43 15.18 27.85 13.99
CA ILE A 43 15.69 29.09 14.59
C ILE A 43 17.14 29.32 14.15
N ARG A 44 17.43 30.53 13.69
CA ARG A 44 18.79 30.98 13.32
C ARG A 44 19.24 32.09 14.26
N LYS A 45 20.49 32.03 14.73
CA LYS A 45 21.16 33.16 15.40
C LYS A 45 21.79 34.06 14.34
N LYS A 46 21.48 35.36 14.36
CA LYS A 46 22.18 36.38 13.58
C LYS A 46 23.49 36.74 14.28
N GLU A 47 24.58 36.82 13.51
CA GLU A 47 25.93 37.07 14.04
C GLU A 47 26.20 38.55 14.37
N ASP A 48 25.27 39.43 13.98
CA ASP A 48 25.34 40.87 14.21
C ASP A 48 25.14 41.20 15.71
N LEU A 49 26.25 41.53 16.39
CA LEU A 49 26.39 41.71 17.84
C LEU A 49 25.54 42.85 18.43
N HIS A 50 25.02 43.76 17.60
CA HIS A 50 24.28 44.94 18.06
C HIS A 50 22.75 44.78 18.03
N ARG A 51 22.23 43.59 17.71
CA ARG A 51 20.78 43.36 17.67
C ARG A 51 20.23 42.92 19.02
N GLN A 52 19.30 43.70 19.57
CA GLN A 52 18.51 43.33 20.76
C GLN A 52 17.70 42.03 20.60
N ARG A 53 17.52 41.55 19.35
CA ARG A 53 16.74 40.35 19.01
C ARG A 53 17.52 39.46 18.01
N PRO A 54 18.53 38.71 18.48
CA PRO A 54 19.45 37.99 17.60
C PRO A 54 18.85 36.69 17.03
N TYR A 55 17.76 36.17 17.58
CA TYR A 55 17.18 34.90 17.16
C TYR A 55 16.05 35.10 16.17
N GLN A 56 16.18 34.56 14.97
CA GLN A 56 15.19 34.67 13.91
C GLN A 56 14.56 33.31 13.64
N ILE A 57 13.22 33.25 13.65
CA ILE A 57 12.48 32.11 13.10
C ILE A 57 12.44 32.21 11.58
N LEU A 58 12.58 31.07 10.89
CA LEU A 58 12.36 30.99 9.45
C LEU A 58 10.85 30.91 9.14
N PRO A 59 10.39 31.42 7.97
CA PRO A 59 8.98 31.27 7.58
C PRO A 59 8.56 29.80 7.50
N ILE A 60 7.34 29.54 7.98
CA ILE A 60 6.64 28.25 7.91
C ILE A 60 5.19 28.51 7.44
N PRO A 61 4.98 28.88 6.17
CA PRO A 61 3.67 29.32 5.68
C PRO A 61 2.54 28.31 5.89
N GLU A 62 2.83 27.00 5.90
CA GLU A 62 1.85 25.93 6.12
C GLU A 62 1.20 25.97 7.50
N TYR A 63 1.86 26.60 8.47
CA TYR A 63 1.35 26.83 9.82
C TYR A 63 1.13 28.32 10.11
N GLY A 64 0.94 29.13 9.07
CA GLY A 64 0.61 30.56 9.19
C GLY A 64 1.78 31.49 9.51
N ILE A 65 3.03 30.97 9.59
CA ILE A 65 4.22 31.79 9.84
C ILE A 65 4.77 32.31 8.50
N ASN A 66 4.14 33.36 7.96
CA ASN A 66 4.41 33.82 6.59
C ASN A 66 5.69 34.67 6.42
N ARG A 67 6.31 35.11 7.52
CA ARG A 67 7.51 35.95 7.50
C ARG A 67 8.44 35.61 8.65
N GLY A 68 9.72 35.93 8.49
CA GLY A 68 10.68 35.76 9.58
C GLY A 68 10.42 36.75 10.71
N LEU A 69 10.42 36.27 11.95
CA LEU A 69 10.26 37.08 13.15
C LEU A 69 11.52 36.99 14.01
N CYS A 70 11.87 38.07 14.70
CA CYS A 70 13.07 38.13 15.54
C CYS A 70 12.70 38.24 17.02
N PHE A 71 13.45 37.53 17.87
CA PHE A 71 13.23 37.38 19.30
C PHE A 71 14.53 37.63 20.07
N ARG A 72 14.38 38.12 21.30
CA ARG A 72 15.48 38.28 22.26
C ARG A 72 16.00 36.94 22.78
N SER A 73 15.08 36.00 23.02
CA SER A 73 15.33 34.64 23.51
C SER A 73 15.15 33.59 22.40
N ASN A 74 16.03 32.57 22.34
CA ASN A 74 15.83 31.41 21.46
C ASN A 74 14.70 30.51 21.97
N ILE A 75 14.51 30.42 23.29
CA ILE A 75 13.40 29.69 23.91
C ILE A 75 12.07 30.37 23.57
N ALA A 76 11.97 31.71 23.64
CA ALA A 76 10.77 32.43 23.25
C ALA A 76 10.42 32.26 21.76
N ALA A 77 11.44 32.22 20.89
CA ALA A 77 11.26 31.88 19.48
C ALA A 77 10.73 30.44 19.30
N ALA A 78 11.23 29.48 20.09
CA ALA A 78 10.76 28.10 20.07
C ALA A 78 9.32 27.94 20.61
N VAL A 79 8.96 28.70 21.65
CA VAL A 79 7.60 28.80 22.20
C VAL A 79 6.63 29.27 21.11
N TYR A 80 6.99 30.36 20.41
CA TYR A 80 6.16 30.90 19.32
C TYR A 80 5.90 29.86 18.22
N ILE A 81 6.95 29.15 17.79
CA ILE A 81 6.84 28.03 16.83
C ILE A 81 5.89 26.96 17.42
N SER A 82 6.11 26.50 18.64
CA SER A 82 5.30 25.44 19.28
C SER A 82 3.81 25.78 19.33
N GLN A 83 3.48 27.02 19.70
CA GLN A 83 2.10 27.50 19.77
C GLN A 83 1.42 27.52 18.39
N HIS A 84 2.14 27.84 17.31
CA HIS A 84 1.58 27.88 15.95
C HIS A 84 1.42 26.49 15.31
N LEU A 85 2.38 25.59 15.54
CA LEU A 85 2.29 24.22 15.04
C LEU A 85 1.26 23.40 15.81
N GLY A 86 1.09 23.71 17.10
CA GLY A 86 0.25 22.96 18.01
C GLY A 86 0.93 21.67 18.50
N ARG A 87 0.46 21.21 19.66
CA ARG A 87 1.07 20.11 20.42
C ARG A 87 1.28 18.83 19.61
N SER A 88 0.29 18.40 18.83
CA SER A 88 0.36 17.15 18.06
C SER A 88 1.45 17.19 16.99
N VAL A 89 1.59 18.30 16.27
CA VAL A 89 2.62 18.46 15.24
C VAL A 89 4.01 18.50 15.89
N CYS A 90 4.19 19.29 16.96
CA CYS A 90 5.44 19.35 17.69
C CYS A 90 5.86 17.97 18.22
N ARG A 91 4.91 17.20 18.77
CA ARG A 91 5.15 15.83 19.19
C ARG A 91 5.61 14.95 18.03
N SER A 92 4.88 14.98 16.91
CA SER A 92 5.20 14.22 15.68
C SER A 92 6.63 14.44 15.20
N ILE A 93 7.07 15.70 15.20
CA ILE A 93 8.40 16.09 14.74
C ILE A 93 9.46 15.64 15.75
N THR A 94 9.17 15.75 17.06
CA THR A 94 10.12 15.45 18.14
C THR A 94 10.36 13.94 18.30
N THR A 95 9.30 13.13 18.35
CA THR A 95 9.39 11.68 18.54
C THR A 95 9.47 10.89 17.24
N TRP A 96 9.51 11.58 16.10
CA TRP A 96 9.68 11.00 14.78
C TRP A 96 8.56 10.01 14.41
N TYR A 97 7.36 10.59 14.27
CA TYR A 97 6.14 9.96 13.78
C TYR A 97 5.75 8.66 14.50
N GLU A 98 5.76 8.67 15.83
CA GLU A 98 5.11 7.61 16.59
C GLU A 98 3.62 7.58 16.23
N ASP A 99 3.17 6.46 15.66
CA ASP A 99 1.80 6.22 15.23
C ASP A 99 0.98 5.63 16.40
N GLU A 100 0.90 6.34 17.51
CA GLU A 100 0.27 5.84 18.75
C GLU A 100 -1.26 5.84 18.73
N SER A 101 -1.84 6.72 17.91
CA SER A 101 -3.30 6.89 17.81
C SER A 101 -3.71 7.25 16.39
N LYS A 102 -4.99 7.09 16.05
CA LYS A 102 -5.53 7.48 14.73
C LYS A 102 -5.25 8.95 14.43
N THR A 103 -5.55 9.85 15.36
CA THR A 103 -5.28 11.29 15.23
C THR A 103 -3.80 11.57 15.01
N GLN A 104 -2.92 10.87 15.73
CA GLN A 104 -1.48 11.03 15.60
C GLN A 104 -0.98 10.54 14.22
N ILE A 105 -1.49 9.40 13.74
CA ILE A 105 -1.21 8.89 12.39
C ILE A 105 -1.60 9.94 11.33
N LEU A 106 -2.82 10.45 11.39
CA LEU A 106 -3.32 11.44 10.44
C LEU A 106 -2.47 12.71 10.46
N THR A 107 -2.10 13.17 11.66
CA THR A 107 -1.16 14.29 11.85
C THR A 107 0.20 13.98 11.19
N ASN A 108 0.75 12.79 11.44
CA ASN A 108 2.04 12.36 10.90
C ASN A 108 2.05 12.32 9.37
N ILE A 109 0.96 11.89 8.74
CA ILE A 109 0.84 11.86 7.27
C ILE A 109 0.78 13.28 6.69
N ARG A 110 0.04 14.20 7.34
CA ARG A 110 -0.20 15.58 6.87
C ARG A 110 0.99 16.52 7.00
N ILE A 111 2.01 16.17 7.80
CA ILE A 111 3.21 17.01 7.93
C ILE A 111 3.92 17.12 6.56
N PRO A 112 4.22 18.31 6.03
CA PRO A 112 4.94 18.50 4.78
C PRO A 112 6.27 17.73 4.70
N ASN A 113 6.58 17.12 3.55
CA ASN A 113 7.80 16.34 3.32
C ASN A 113 9.07 17.19 3.28
N ARG A 114 8.93 18.50 3.01
CA ARG A 114 10.07 19.43 2.98
C ARG A 114 10.66 19.72 4.35
N PHE A 115 9.93 19.43 5.43
CA PHE A 115 10.44 19.61 6.77
C PHE A 115 11.53 18.59 7.08
N GLN A 116 12.75 19.10 7.25
CA GLN A 116 13.86 18.30 7.74
C GLN A 116 13.64 18.02 9.22
N ILE A 117 13.63 16.74 9.56
CA ILE A 117 13.41 16.29 10.93
C ILE A 117 14.75 16.32 11.65
N PRO A 118 14.84 17.06 12.76
CA PRO A 118 16.09 17.18 13.49
C PRO A 118 16.53 15.82 14.06
N LYS A 119 17.83 15.69 14.33
CA LYS A 119 18.36 14.51 15.03
C LYS A 119 18.11 14.68 16.53
N VAL A 120 17.21 13.87 17.09
CA VAL A 120 16.79 13.92 18.50
C VAL A 120 17.18 12.62 19.18
N GLU A 121 17.50 12.67 20.46
CA GLU A 121 17.76 11.47 21.28
C GLU A 121 16.76 11.44 22.42
N MET A 122 16.04 10.34 22.56
CA MET A 122 15.07 10.13 23.63
C MET A 122 15.23 8.71 24.17
N ASN A 123 15.36 8.55 25.48
CA ASN A 123 15.48 7.25 26.15
C ASN A 123 16.57 6.33 25.54
N GLY A 124 17.71 6.89 25.14
CA GLY A 124 18.83 6.15 24.53
C GLY A 124 18.59 5.72 23.07
N GLN A 125 17.47 6.11 22.46
CA GLN A 125 17.18 5.90 21.04
C GLN A 125 17.35 7.21 20.26
N MET A 126 17.94 7.11 19.07
CA MET A 126 18.09 8.23 18.14
C MET A 126 16.90 8.28 17.18
N TYR A 127 16.29 9.46 17.07
CA TYR A 127 15.17 9.78 16.21
C TYR A 127 15.58 10.85 15.18
N GLY A 128 14.98 10.80 13.98
CA GLY A 128 15.24 11.76 12.89
C GLY A 128 16.62 11.66 12.22
N GLY A 129 16.95 12.67 11.40
CA GLY A 129 18.16 12.69 10.56
C GLY A 129 18.01 12.04 9.17
N ARG A 130 18.93 12.35 8.24
CA ARG A 130 18.82 12.04 6.79
C ARG A 130 18.69 10.56 6.41
N ASN A 131 19.05 9.63 7.31
CA ASN A 131 19.17 8.19 7.01
C ASN A 131 18.43 7.29 8.01
N ASN A 132 17.66 7.86 8.94
CA ASN A 132 16.84 7.09 9.84
C ASN A 132 15.42 7.14 9.28
N SER A 133 14.92 6.03 8.70
CA SER A 133 13.57 5.91 8.12
C SER A 133 12.86 4.70 8.74
N ARG A 134 11.78 4.91 9.50
CA ARG A 134 10.96 3.84 10.07
C ARG A 134 9.97 3.33 9.03
N THR A 135 10.31 2.18 8.45
CA THR A 135 9.56 1.58 7.34
C THR A 135 8.16 1.08 7.76
N ASP A 136 7.91 0.98 9.07
CA ASP A 136 6.67 0.55 9.68
C ASP A 136 5.63 1.66 9.91
N THR A 137 6.00 2.93 9.67
CA THR A 137 5.10 4.08 9.87
C THR A 137 4.19 4.35 8.68
N TRP A 138 3.03 4.93 8.94
CA TRP A 138 2.10 5.38 7.91
C TRP A 138 2.72 6.41 6.97
N ARG A 139 3.48 7.36 7.49
CA ARG A 139 4.15 8.37 6.66
C ARG A 139 5.11 7.75 5.64
N TYR A 140 5.93 6.79 6.07
CA TYR A 140 6.80 6.06 5.15
C TYR A 140 5.99 5.31 4.10
N LYS A 141 4.96 4.58 4.54
CA LYS A 141 4.10 3.81 3.64
C LYS A 141 3.41 4.70 2.60
N THR A 142 2.87 5.85 3.00
CA THR A 142 2.28 6.85 2.11
C THR A 142 3.29 7.34 1.08
N GLY A 143 4.54 7.61 1.49
CA GLY A 143 5.63 7.91 0.56
C GLY A 143 5.88 6.79 -0.46
N SER A 144 5.90 5.55 0.00
CA SER A 144 6.07 4.37 -0.88
C SER A 144 4.92 4.21 -1.88
N LEU A 145 3.67 4.46 -1.47
CA LEU A 145 2.50 4.45 -2.35
C LEU A 145 2.58 5.56 -3.42
N TYR A 146 3.01 6.76 -3.03
CA TYR A 146 3.26 7.88 -3.96
C TYR A 146 4.33 7.52 -5.00
N ASP A 147 5.50 7.06 -4.56
CA ASP A 147 6.61 6.73 -5.47
C ASP A 147 6.24 5.56 -6.38
N GLY A 148 5.52 4.56 -5.84
CA GLY A 148 5.00 3.42 -6.59
C GLY A 148 4.03 3.84 -7.68
N SER A 149 3.01 4.62 -7.34
CA SER A 149 1.99 5.11 -8.28
C SER A 149 2.61 5.97 -9.39
N LYS A 150 3.49 6.92 -9.03
CA LYS A 150 4.27 7.73 -9.99
C LYS A 150 5.08 6.87 -10.97
N ARG A 151 5.84 5.88 -10.46
CA ARG A 151 6.62 4.97 -11.31
C ARG A 151 5.71 4.16 -12.24
N ARG A 152 4.57 3.67 -11.73
CA ARG A 152 3.61 2.88 -12.53
C ARG A 152 2.95 3.71 -13.63
N THR A 153 2.71 5.01 -13.43
CA THR A 153 2.28 5.92 -14.50
C THR A 153 3.33 5.98 -15.61
N LYS A 154 4.60 6.24 -15.28
CA LYS A 154 5.69 6.29 -16.26
C LYS A 154 5.80 5.01 -17.08
N ILE A 155 5.73 3.84 -16.42
CA ILE A 155 5.76 2.53 -17.10
C ILE A 155 4.59 2.40 -18.09
N ARG A 156 3.39 2.84 -17.72
CA ARG A 156 2.19 2.77 -18.58
C ARG A 156 2.25 3.75 -19.76
N ASN A 157 2.97 4.86 -19.61
CA ASN A 157 3.21 5.81 -20.69
C ASN A 157 4.40 5.43 -21.59
N GLY A 158 5.07 4.31 -21.33
CA GLY A 158 6.26 3.91 -22.10
C GLY A 158 7.49 4.78 -21.83
N GLU A 159 7.48 5.60 -20.78
CA GLU A 159 8.60 6.48 -20.40
C GLU A 159 9.76 5.73 -19.74
N THR A 160 9.65 4.40 -19.60
CA THR A 160 10.66 3.55 -18.97
C THR A 160 11.02 2.40 -19.90
N SER A 161 12.27 1.92 -19.81
CA SER A 161 12.75 0.76 -20.58
C SER A 161 12.03 -0.56 -20.26
N GLU A 162 11.22 -0.61 -19.19
CA GLU A 162 10.53 -1.82 -18.72
C GLU A 162 9.41 -2.30 -19.65
N ARG A 163 8.87 -1.44 -20.54
CA ARG A 163 7.76 -1.83 -21.42
C ARG A 163 7.76 -1.04 -22.73
N ARG A 164 7.90 -1.74 -23.86
CA ARG A 164 7.63 -1.20 -25.21
C ARG A 164 6.15 -1.32 -25.54
N ALA A 165 5.31 -0.55 -24.85
CA ALA A 165 3.89 -0.43 -25.16
C ALA A 165 3.58 1.02 -25.60
N PRO A 166 2.57 1.25 -26.45
CA PRO A 166 2.10 2.60 -26.74
C PRO A 166 1.75 3.35 -25.45
N SER A 167 2.06 4.64 -25.41
CA SER A 167 1.69 5.49 -24.28
C SER A 167 0.18 5.46 -24.05
N ARG A 168 -0.22 5.43 -22.78
CA ARG A 168 -1.63 5.61 -22.39
C ARG A 168 -1.98 7.06 -22.05
N GLU A 169 -1.00 7.98 -22.12
CA GLU A 169 -1.18 9.40 -21.82
C GLU A 169 -1.76 9.68 -20.42
N HIS A 170 -1.48 8.79 -19.45
CA HIS A 170 -1.93 8.99 -18.07
C HIS A 170 -1.17 10.14 -17.42
N LYS A 171 -1.89 11.01 -16.71
CA LYS A 171 -1.29 12.08 -15.89
C LYS A 171 -1.04 11.63 -14.46
N PHE A 172 -0.12 12.31 -13.78
CA PHE A 172 0.18 12.11 -12.36
C PHE A 172 0.41 13.49 -11.72
N ASP A 173 -0.69 14.15 -11.36
CA ASP A 173 -0.72 15.55 -10.94
C ASP A 173 -0.70 15.70 -9.41
N TRP A 174 -0.05 14.76 -8.72
CA TRP A 174 0.12 14.81 -7.28
C TRP A 174 1.51 15.32 -6.90
N THR A 175 1.54 16.29 -5.99
CA THR A 175 2.74 16.52 -5.16
C THR A 175 2.76 15.50 -4.03
N ARG A 176 3.92 15.25 -3.44
CA ARG A 176 4.04 14.30 -2.32
C ARG A 176 3.24 14.76 -1.09
N ASP A 177 3.16 16.06 -0.85
CA ASP A 177 2.41 16.64 0.26
C ASP A 177 0.91 16.55 0.01
N TYR A 178 0.46 16.91 -1.20
CA TYR A 178 -0.95 16.78 -1.57
C TYR A 178 -1.44 15.33 -1.52
N PHE A 179 -0.64 14.37 -2.02
CA PHE A 179 -0.94 12.95 -1.88
C PHE A 179 -1.01 12.51 -0.42
N GLY A 180 -0.09 13.01 0.43
CA GLY A 180 -0.12 12.77 1.87
C GLY A 180 -1.44 13.20 2.50
N THR A 181 -1.84 14.46 2.26
CA THR A 181 -3.13 14.99 2.73
C THR A 181 -4.29 14.14 2.25
N TRP A 182 -4.37 13.82 0.95
CA TRP A 182 -5.42 12.96 0.42
C TRP A 182 -5.47 11.58 1.11
N VAL A 183 -4.32 10.91 1.31
CA VAL A 183 -4.30 9.63 2.03
C VAL A 183 -4.82 9.77 3.46
N ALA A 184 -4.44 10.84 4.17
CA ALA A 184 -4.93 11.08 5.52
C ALA A 184 -6.44 11.30 5.53
N ASP A 185 -6.95 12.15 4.64
CA ASP A 185 -8.38 12.46 4.53
C ASP A 185 -9.19 11.19 4.20
N THR A 186 -8.74 10.38 3.23
CA THR A 186 -9.37 9.10 2.90
C THR A 186 -9.33 8.11 4.06
N LEU A 187 -8.22 8.01 4.81
CA LEU A 187 -8.16 7.14 5.99
C LEU A 187 -9.09 7.62 7.11
N GLU A 188 -9.25 8.92 7.28
CA GLU A 188 -10.14 9.53 8.27
C GLU A 188 -11.61 9.25 7.91
N GLU A 189 -12.00 9.55 6.67
CA GLU A 189 -13.34 9.32 6.12
C GLU A 189 -13.74 7.83 6.20
N GLU A 190 -12.84 6.93 5.78
CA GLU A 190 -13.08 5.48 5.79
C GLU A 190 -12.80 4.83 7.15
N ASN A 191 -12.43 5.62 8.16
CA ASN A 191 -12.08 5.13 9.50
C ASN A 191 -11.04 3.99 9.47
N PHE A 192 -10.02 4.13 8.63
CA PHE A 192 -8.94 3.17 8.39
C PHE A 192 -9.44 1.82 7.85
N LYS A 193 -10.54 1.79 7.08
CA LYS A 193 -11.06 0.56 6.49
C LYS A 193 -10.71 0.44 5.01
N CYS A 194 -10.56 -0.80 4.55
CA CYS A 194 -10.39 -1.15 3.14
C CYS A 194 -11.68 -0.86 2.38
N ALA A 195 -11.59 -0.18 1.24
CA ALA A 195 -12.77 0.18 0.42
C ALA A 195 -13.62 -1.02 -0.06
N TYR A 196 -12.99 -2.20 -0.20
CA TYR A 196 -13.69 -3.43 -0.59
C TYR A 196 -14.17 -4.24 0.62
N SER A 197 -13.24 -4.73 1.44
CA SER A 197 -13.57 -5.65 2.54
C SER A 197 -14.05 -5.00 3.82
N SER A 198 -13.98 -3.67 3.96
CA SER A 198 -14.16 -2.96 5.23
C SER A 198 -13.19 -3.37 6.36
N GLY A 199 -12.22 -4.25 6.08
CA GLY A 199 -11.19 -4.69 7.02
C GLY A 199 -10.22 -3.57 7.36
N ARG A 200 -9.65 -3.60 8.57
CA ARG A 200 -8.73 -2.55 9.04
C ARG A 200 -7.44 -2.51 8.22
N LEU A 201 -7.10 -1.33 7.72
CA LEU A 201 -5.86 -1.03 7.04
C LEU A 201 -4.75 -0.72 8.05
N THR A 202 -3.54 -1.15 7.70
CA THR A 202 -2.30 -0.88 8.43
C THR A 202 -1.21 -0.51 7.43
N PRO A 203 -0.07 0.08 7.86
CA PRO A 203 1.05 0.37 6.97
C PRO A 203 1.56 -0.86 6.21
N LYS A 204 1.42 -2.06 6.80
CA LYS A 204 1.88 -3.31 6.19
C LYS A 204 1.00 -3.76 5.03
N CYS A 205 -0.31 -3.50 5.10
CA CYS A 205 -1.27 -4.06 4.15
C CYS A 205 -1.98 -3.03 3.27
N VAL A 206 -1.94 -1.74 3.58
CA VAL A 206 -2.57 -0.73 2.73
C VAL A 206 -1.92 -0.69 1.35
N SER A 207 -2.75 -0.52 0.32
CA SER A 207 -2.35 -0.33 -1.06
C SER A 207 -3.28 0.69 -1.72
N LEU A 208 -2.83 1.23 -2.85
CA LEU A 208 -3.60 2.15 -3.68
C LEU A 208 -4.15 1.40 -4.88
N GLU A 209 -5.46 1.47 -5.10
CA GLU A 209 -6.13 0.88 -6.27
C GLU A 209 -6.75 1.96 -7.13
N ARG A 210 -6.74 1.75 -8.45
CA ARG A 210 -7.47 2.63 -9.37
C ARG A 210 -8.89 2.09 -9.51
N LEU A 211 -9.89 2.96 -9.54
CA LEU A 211 -11.27 2.52 -9.79
C LEU A 211 -11.49 2.17 -11.27
N ASP A 212 -10.85 2.92 -12.16
CA ASP A 212 -10.83 2.70 -13.61
C ASP A 212 -9.39 2.56 -14.11
N GLU A 213 -9.06 1.40 -14.69
CA GLU A 213 -7.72 1.13 -15.20
C GLU A 213 -7.33 1.92 -16.45
N THR A 214 -8.31 2.46 -17.17
CA THR A 214 -8.11 3.32 -18.35
C THR A 214 -7.69 4.73 -17.97
N ARG A 215 -7.86 5.09 -16.69
CA ARG A 215 -7.48 6.38 -16.14
C ARG A 215 -6.20 6.29 -15.31
N GLY A 216 -5.53 7.44 -15.16
CA GLY A 216 -4.34 7.62 -14.31
C GLY A 216 -4.66 7.53 -12.82
N TYR A 217 -3.64 7.73 -11.97
CA TYR A 217 -3.88 7.92 -10.53
C TYR A 217 -4.34 9.35 -10.29
N SER A 218 -5.52 9.52 -9.69
CA SER A 218 -6.08 10.81 -9.30
C SER A 218 -6.98 10.63 -8.07
N THR A 219 -7.34 11.74 -7.43
CA THR A 219 -8.18 11.76 -6.22
C THR A 219 -9.57 11.19 -6.46
N GLU A 220 -10.09 11.28 -7.68
CA GLU A 220 -11.41 10.77 -8.09
C GLU A 220 -11.37 9.34 -8.63
N ASN A 221 -10.16 8.81 -8.89
CA ASN A 221 -9.97 7.50 -9.50
C ASN A 221 -9.17 6.56 -8.61
N CYS A 222 -8.98 6.87 -7.34
CA CYS A 222 -8.18 6.05 -6.43
C CYS A 222 -8.92 5.77 -5.13
N VAL A 223 -8.67 4.57 -4.58
CA VAL A 223 -9.15 4.16 -3.26
C VAL A 223 -8.06 3.41 -2.51
N LEU A 224 -8.17 3.39 -1.18
CA LEU A 224 -7.28 2.61 -0.32
C LEU A 224 -7.87 1.21 -0.07
N ILE A 225 -7.09 0.19 -0.38
CA ILE A 225 -7.48 -1.21 -0.28
C ILE A 225 -6.46 -2.02 0.51
N HIS A 226 -6.84 -3.22 0.91
CA HIS A 226 -5.89 -4.23 1.35
C HIS A 226 -5.10 -4.76 0.15
N ILE A 227 -3.78 -4.88 0.29
CA ILE A 227 -2.85 -5.28 -0.78
C ILE A 227 -3.17 -6.66 -1.37
N ALA A 228 -3.87 -7.51 -0.62
CA ALA A 228 -4.37 -8.81 -1.09
C ALA A 228 -5.27 -8.68 -2.34
N PHE A 229 -5.98 -7.56 -2.51
CA PHE A 229 -6.87 -7.31 -3.65
C PHE A 229 -6.17 -6.56 -4.79
N GLN A 230 -4.89 -6.21 -4.64
CA GLN A 230 -4.09 -5.59 -5.69
C GLN A 230 -3.52 -6.68 -6.61
N THR A 231 -4.27 -7.09 -7.62
CA THR A 231 -3.87 -8.17 -8.54
C THR A 231 -3.51 -7.63 -9.93
N GLY A 232 -2.47 -8.18 -10.54
CA GLY A 232 -2.03 -7.78 -11.89
C GLY A 232 -2.83 -8.43 -13.03
N HIS A 233 -3.80 -9.29 -12.70
CA HIS A 233 -4.52 -10.12 -13.65
C HIS A 233 -5.97 -9.71 -13.84
N THR A 234 -6.60 -9.24 -12.77
CA THR A 234 -8.03 -8.90 -12.72
C THR A 234 -8.25 -7.78 -11.71
N GLN A 235 -8.91 -6.71 -12.13
CA GLN A 235 -9.27 -5.64 -11.20
C GLN A 235 -10.36 -6.13 -10.23
N TRP A 236 -10.19 -5.86 -8.94
CA TRP A 236 -11.24 -6.03 -7.95
C TRP A 236 -12.15 -4.79 -7.94
N SER A 237 -13.44 -5.01 -7.69
CA SER A 237 -14.40 -3.95 -7.38
C SER A 237 -15.16 -4.33 -6.11
N ARG A 238 -15.91 -3.38 -5.55
CA ARG A 238 -16.76 -3.67 -4.39
C ARG A 238 -17.86 -4.65 -4.75
N GLU A 239 -18.45 -4.52 -5.93
CA GLU A 239 -19.50 -5.42 -6.44
C GLU A 239 -18.95 -6.84 -6.59
N LYS A 240 -17.75 -6.98 -7.16
CA LYS A 240 -17.08 -8.27 -7.29
C LYS A 240 -16.70 -8.86 -5.93
N PHE A 241 -16.26 -8.04 -4.98
CA PHE A 241 -16.03 -8.46 -3.60
C PHE A 241 -17.30 -9.01 -2.95
N MET A 242 -18.43 -8.30 -3.10
CA MET A 242 -19.71 -8.69 -2.52
C MET A 242 -20.34 -9.90 -3.20
N SER A 243 -20.06 -10.15 -4.47
CA SER A 243 -20.65 -11.31 -5.18
C SER A 243 -20.19 -12.66 -4.63
N VAL A 244 -19.04 -12.71 -3.94
CA VAL A 244 -18.54 -13.92 -3.27
C VAL A 244 -19.59 -14.55 -2.34
N TYR A 245 -20.32 -13.72 -1.57
CA TYR A 245 -21.36 -14.23 -0.65
C TYR A 245 -22.47 -14.99 -1.38
N ASN A 246 -22.91 -14.48 -2.53
CA ASN A 246 -23.96 -15.12 -3.33
C ASN A 246 -23.41 -16.34 -4.09
N LEU A 247 -22.20 -16.22 -4.63
CA LEU A 247 -21.57 -17.30 -5.40
C LEU A 247 -21.25 -18.53 -4.56
N ARG A 248 -20.97 -18.37 -3.26
CA ARG A 248 -20.82 -19.50 -2.33
C ARG A 248 -22.06 -20.39 -2.27
N ASN A 249 -23.25 -19.84 -2.52
CA ASN A 249 -24.50 -20.61 -2.51
C ASN A 249 -24.93 -21.08 -3.91
N THR A 250 -24.13 -20.82 -4.94
CA THR A 250 -24.44 -21.21 -6.33
C THR A 250 -23.74 -22.54 -6.64
N ASP A 251 -24.50 -23.53 -7.12
CA ASP A 251 -23.94 -24.74 -7.73
C ASP A 251 -23.99 -24.61 -9.26
N THR A 252 -22.83 -24.76 -9.89
CA THR A 252 -22.67 -24.74 -11.35
C THR A 252 -21.91 -25.97 -11.84
N TYR A 253 -21.82 -27.02 -11.02
CA TYR A 253 -21.06 -28.22 -11.34
C TYR A 253 -21.75 -28.99 -12.48
N ASP A 254 -21.04 -29.16 -13.59
CA ASP A 254 -21.52 -29.89 -14.76
C ASP A 254 -20.90 -31.29 -14.82
N GLU A 255 -21.61 -32.27 -14.26
CA GLU A 255 -21.23 -33.69 -14.28
C GLU A 255 -21.06 -34.24 -15.70
N HIS A 256 -21.86 -33.75 -16.64
CA HIS A 256 -21.82 -34.21 -18.02
C HIS A 256 -20.56 -33.73 -18.74
N GLU A 257 -20.15 -32.48 -18.52
CA GLU A 257 -18.91 -31.93 -19.04
C GLU A 257 -17.66 -32.62 -18.46
N VAL A 258 -17.71 -32.97 -17.17
CA VAL A 258 -16.68 -33.77 -16.51
C VAL A 258 -16.58 -35.16 -17.15
N HIS A 259 -17.71 -35.85 -17.31
CA HIS A 259 -17.76 -37.17 -17.92
C HIS A 259 -17.21 -37.17 -19.35
N LYS A 260 -17.61 -36.20 -20.18
CA LYS A 260 -17.05 -36.02 -21.53
C LYS A 260 -15.54 -35.80 -21.50
N SER A 261 -15.05 -34.99 -20.55
CA SER A 261 -13.62 -34.69 -20.41
C SER A 261 -12.81 -35.93 -20.05
N ARG A 262 -13.35 -36.82 -19.21
CA ARG A 262 -12.74 -38.12 -18.88
C ARG A 262 -12.67 -39.03 -20.11
N ILE A 263 -13.79 -39.18 -20.83
CA ILE A 263 -13.82 -39.96 -22.07
C ILE A 263 -12.78 -39.42 -23.05
N TYR A 264 -12.75 -38.11 -23.28
CA TYR A 264 -11.80 -37.51 -24.20
C TYR A 264 -10.34 -37.71 -23.75
N ASN A 265 -10.04 -37.62 -22.45
CA ASN A 265 -8.70 -37.86 -21.91
C ASN A 265 -8.24 -39.33 -22.09
N SER A 266 -9.18 -40.28 -22.18
CA SER A 266 -8.86 -41.70 -22.44
C SER A 266 -8.48 -41.98 -23.90
N ILE A 267 -8.76 -41.05 -24.83
CA ILE A 267 -8.40 -41.20 -26.24
C ILE A 267 -6.88 -41.06 -26.40
N PRO A 268 -6.21 -42.01 -27.09
CA PRO A 268 -4.79 -41.88 -27.41
C PRO A 268 -4.47 -40.56 -28.12
N TYR A 269 -3.39 -39.89 -27.70
CA TYR A 269 -3.05 -38.55 -28.20
C TYR A 269 -2.91 -38.47 -29.74
N ASN A 270 -2.39 -39.53 -30.37
CA ASN A 270 -2.25 -39.64 -31.83
C ASN A 270 -3.62 -39.67 -32.56
N GLN A 271 -4.69 -40.06 -31.88
CA GLN A 271 -6.05 -40.10 -32.43
C GLN A 271 -6.81 -38.78 -32.27
N HIS A 272 -6.37 -37.84 -31.43
CA HIS A 272 -7.03 -36.54 -31.28
C HIS A 272 -7.18 -35.78 -32.59
N SER A 273 -6.18 -35.87 -33.49
CA SER A 273 -6.25 -35.22 -34.81
C SER A 273 -7.32 -35.83 -35.72
N ILE A 274 -7.59 -37.13 -35.56
CA ILE A 274 -8.63 -37.85 -36.32
C ILE A 274 -10.00 -37.48 -35.77
N GLU A 275 -10.16 -37.47 -34.45
CA GLU A 275 -11.41 -37.07 -33.79
C GLU A 275 -11.79 -35.62 -34.11
N SER A 276 -10.82 -34.71 -34.09
CA SER A 276 -11.07 -33.32 -34.49
C SER A 276 -11.52 -33.19 -35.95
N LYS A 277 -11.00 -34.03 -36.87
CA LYS A 277 -11.45 -34.07 -38.27
C LYS A 277 -12.85 -34.66 -38.42
N ARG A 278 -13.29 -35.49 -37.48
CA ARG A 278 -14.65 -36.05 -37.40
C ARG A 278 -15.65 -35.12 -36.72
N GLY A 279 -15.23 -33.92 -36.31
CA GLY A 279 -16.07 -32.94 -35.61
C GLY A 279 -16.13 -33.12 -34.08
N ASN A 280 -15.44 -34.12 -33.52
CA ASN A 280 -15.31 -34.31 -32.08
C ASN A 280 -14.25 -33.37 -31.52
N THR A 281 -14.68 -32.15 -31.19
CA THR A 281 -13.85 -31.15 -30.53
C THR A 281 -13.64 -31.52 -29.06
N PRO A 282 -12.49 -31.15 -28.47
CA PRO A 282 -12.25 -31.38 -27.06
C PRO A 282 -13.31 -30.65 -26.22
N PRO A 283 -13.85 -31.29 -25.16
CA PRO A 283 -14.69 -30.61 -24.17
C PRO A 283 -14.00 -29.35 -23.63
N ARG A 284 -14.79 -28.34 -23.26
CA ARG A 284 -14.26 -27.04 -22.80
C ARG A 284 -13.43 -27.21 -21.54
N LEU A 285 -13.89 -28.04 -20.59
CA LEU A 285 -13.15 -28.34 -19.38
C LEU A 285 -11.79 -28.99 -19.70
N TYR A 286 -11.77 -30.06 -20.51
CA TYR A 286 -10.54 -30.71 -20.94
C TYR A 286 -9.56 -29.73 -21.61
N ALA A 287 -10.04 -28.90 -22.54
CA ALA A 287 -9.21 -27.94 -23.26
C ALA A 287 -8.56 -26.92 -22.31
N MET A 288 -9.32 -26.45 -21.32
CA MET A 288 -8.83 -25.53 -20.28
C MET A 288 -7.80 -26.22 -19.36
N LEU A 289 -8.09 -27.42 -18.84
CA LEU A 289 -7.17 -28.14 -17.95
C LEU A 289 -5.85 -28.48 -18.64
N ARG A 290 -5.90 -28.84 -19.93
CA ARG A 290 -4.70 -29.03 -20.76
C ARG A 290 -3.84 -27.76 -20.81
N LYS A 291 -4.45 -26.57 -20.88
CA LYS A 291 -3.73 -25.29 -20.85
C LYS A 291 -3.05 -25.07 -19.50
N LEU A 292 -3.74 -25.33 -18.38
CA LEU A 292 -3.16 -25.22 -17.04
C LEU A 292 -1.98 -26.18 -16.85
N LYS A 293 -2.12 -27.43 -17.28
CA LYS A 293 -1.04 -28.44 -17.27
C LYS A 293 0.20 -27.94 -18.03
N ASN A 294 0.02 -27.44 -19.24
CA ASN A 294 1.14 -26.92 -20.04
C ASN A 294 1.80 -25.68 -19.40
N ASN A 295 0.99 -24.78 -18.82
CA ASN A 295 1.50 -23.64 -18.08
C ASN A 295 2.34 -24.07 -16.87
N SER A 296 1.91 -25.09 -16.11
CA SER A 296 2.65 -25.59 -14.95
C SER A 296 4.09 -26.01 -15.32
N ILE A 297 4.25 -26.76 -16.43
CA ILE A 297 5.55 -27.17 -16.96
C ILE A 297 6.38 -25.95 -17.35
N GLY A 298 5.79 -25.02 -18.10
CA GLY A 298 6.46 -23.80 -18.53
C GLY A 298 6.92 -22.93 -17.35
N HIS A 299 6.10 -22.82 -16.30
CA HIS A 299 6.43 -22.07 -15.09
C HIS A 299 7.54 -22.75 -14.29
N THR A 300 7.51 -24.07 -14.11
CA THR A 300 8.60 -24.82 -13.47
C THR A 300 9.93 -24.57 -14.17
N LYS A 301 9.99 -24.73 -15.49
CA LYS A 301 11.20 -24.47 -16.28
C LYS A 301 11.72 -23.05 -16.11
N LYS A 302 10.84 -22.05 -16.21
CA LYS A 302 11.19 -20.64 -16.01
C LYS A 302 11.72 -20.34 -14.60
N ARG A 303 11.20 -21.02 -13.57
CA ARG A 303 11.68 -20.85 -12.19
C ARG A 303 13.01 -21.55 -11.96
N ASN A 304 13.22 -22.72 -12.54
CA ASN A 304 14.49 -23.45 -12.48
C ASN A 304 15.61 -22.69 -13.21
N ALA A 305 15.30 -22.07 -14.34
CA ALA A 305 16.21 -21.14 -15.02
C ALA A 305 16.61 -19.93 -14.15
N LYS A 306 15.85 -19.62 -13.10
CA LYS A 306 16.17 -18.60 -12.08
C LYS A 306 16.77 -19.19 -10.79
N GLY A 307 17.24 -20.43 -10.83
CA GLY A 307 17.95 -21.08 -9.72
C GLY A 307 17.05 -21.63 -8.60
N ARG A 308 15.75 -21.82 -8.84
CA ARG A 308 14.83 -22.33 -7.80
C ARG A 308 14.88 -23.85 -7.59
N ASN A 309 15.52 -24.60 -8.50
CA ASN A 309 15.73 -26.06 -8.40
C ASN A 309 14.48 -26.88 -8.02
N HIS A 310 13.30 -26.49 -8.51
CA HIS A 310 12.08 -27.25 -8.33
C HIS A 310 12.12 -28.54 -9.13
N ARG A 311 11.46 -29.59 -8.64
CA ARG A 311 11.18 -30.80 -9.42
C ARG A 311 10.36 -30.47 -10.68
N GLU A 312 10.51 -31.30 -11.71
CA GLU A 312 9.67 -31.23 -12.90
C GLU A 312 8.18 -31.36 -12.53
N SER A 313 7.30 -30.77 -13.34
CA SER A 313 5.87 -30.81 -13.06
C SER A 313 5.34 -32.22 -13.23
N GLU A 314 4.69 -32.76 -12.19
CA GLU A 314 4.06 -34.09 -12.18
C GLU A 314 2.58 -34.03 -12.61
N ILE A 315 2.08 -32.83 -12.92
CA ILE A 315 0.67 -32.58 -13.18
C ILE A 315 0.24 -33.21 -14.51
N THR A 316 -0.72 -34.13 -14.44
CA THR A 316 -1.41 -34.73 -15.58
C THR A 316 -2.80 -34.09 -15.77
N ILE A 317 -3.41 -34.28 -16.94
CA ILE A 317 -4.79 -33.81 -17.16
C ILE A 317 -5.77 -34.59 -16.29
N GLU A 318 -5.56 -35.91 -16.19
CA GLU A 318 -6.32 -36.81 -15.31
C GLU A 318 -6.36 -36.28 -13.87
N TYR A 319 -5.19 -35.96 -13.31
CA TYR A 319 -5.09 -35.42 -11.96
C TYR A 319 -5.83 -34.08 -11.79
N LEU A 320 -5.81 -33.23 -12.81
CA LEU A 320 -6.55 -31.97 -12.77
C LEU A 320 -8.08 -32.18 -12.87
N ILE A 321 -8.54 -33.22 -13.57
CA ILE A 321 -9.95 -33.62 -13.56
C ILE A 321 -10.32 -34.10 -12.15
N ASP A 322 -9.48 -34.94 -11.51
CA ASP A 322 -9.71 -35.40 -10.14
C ASP A 322 -9.84 -34.24 -9.14
N ILE A 323 -8.96 -33.23 -9.24
CA ILE A 323 -9.05 -32.02 -8.41
C ILE A 323 -10.34 -31.25 -8.71
N TRP A 324 -10.70 -31.07 -9.98
CA TRP A 324 -11.92 -30.37 -10.38
C TRP A 324 -13.15 -31.04 -9.77
N GLU A 325 -13.26 -32.36 -9.86
CA GLU A 325 -14.37 -33.13 -9.26
C GLU A 325 -14.36 -33.05 -7.74
N LYS A 326 -13.20 -33.25 -7.11
CA LYS A 326 -13.05 -33.14 -5.65
C LYS A 326 -13.46 -31.76 -5.13
N GLN A 327 -13.15 -30.71 -5.87
CA GLN A 327 -13.55 -29.35 -5.56
C GLN A 327 -14.95 -28.98 -6.09
N ARG A 328 -15.66 -29.90 -6.77
CA ARG A 328 -16.92 -29.66 -7.48
C ARG A 328 -16.88 -28.42 -8.39
N GLY A 329 -15.75 -28.18 -9.05
CA GLY A 329 -15.53 -26.99 -9.90
C GLY A 329 -15.43 -25.66 -9.14
N ARG A 330 -15.18 -25.70 -7.82
CA ARG A 330 -15.16 -24.52 -6.94
C ARG A 330 -13.75 -24.11 -6.57
N CYS A 331 -13.55 -22.82 -6.33
CA CYS A 331 -12.29 -22.24 -5.90
C CYS A 331 -11.87 -22.77 -4.54
N TYR A 332 -10.63 -23.25 -4.41
CA TYR A 332 -10.11 -23.81 -3.16
C TYR A 332 -10.17 -22.85 -1.96
N TYR A 333 -9.96 -21.55 -2.18
CA TYR A 333 -9.95 -20.55 -1.10
C TYR A 333 -11.31 -19.92 -0.87
N LEU A 334 -11.96 -19.45 -1.94
CA LEU A 334 -13.19 -18.67 -1.84
C LEU A 334 -14.45 -19.51 -1.71
N ASP A 335 -14.37 -20.80 -2.08
CA ASP A 335 -15.51 -21.71 -2.23
C ASP A 335 -16.60 -21.11 -3.13
N ILE A 336 -16.22 -20.68 -4.33
CA ILE A 336 -17.14 -20.16 -5.35
C ILE A 336 -16.96 -20.91 -6.66
N PRO A 337 -17.98 -21.00 -7.52
CA PRO A 337 -17.82 -21.49 -8.89
C PRO A 337 -16.66 -20.85 -9.63
N MET A 338 -15.81 -21.67 -10.26
CA MET A 338 -14.76 -21.18 -11.15
C MET A 338 -15.24 -21.20 -12.60
N ASN A 339 -14.85 -20.19 -13.37
CA ASN A 339 -15.19 -20.07 -14.78
C ASN A 339 -13.99 -20.40 -15.67
N ILE A 340 -14.26 -20.81 -16.91
CA ILE A 340 -13.21 -21.02 -17.93
C ILE A 340 -12.73 -19.67 -18.51
N ASP A 341 -13.66 -18.74 -18.67
CA ASP A 341 -13.45 -17.41 -19.27
C ASP A 341 -14.11 -16.33 -18.39
N GLY A 342 -13.75 -15.06 -18.59
CA GLY A 342 -14.32 -13.95 -17.80
C GLY A 342 -13.79 -13.87 -16.36
N ASP A 343 -14.66 -13.44 -15.45
CA ASP A 343 -14.44 -13.34 -14.00
C ASP A 343 -14.39 -14.72 -13.33
N TRP A 344 -13.69 -14.82 -12.20
CA TRP A 344 -13.52 -16.05 -11.42
C TRP A 344 -12.83 -17.15 -12.23
N ARG A 345 -11.93 -16.74 -13.12
CA ARG A 345 -11.28 -17.63 -14.05
C ARG A 345 -10.40 -18.64 -13.32
N VAL A 346 -10.60 -19.91 -13.59
CA VAL A 346 -9.79 -21.00 -13.04
C VAL A 346 -8.31 -20.81 -13.36
N SER A 347 -7.48 -21.09 -12.36
CA SER A 347 -6.03 -21.10 -12.39
C SER A 347 -5.51 -22.22 -11.49
N LEU A 348 -4.23 -22.54 -11.64
CA LEU A 348 -3.53 -23.54 -10.84
C LEU A 348 -2.57 -22.84 -9.87
N GLU A 349 -2.79 -22.99 -8.57
CA GLU A 349 -1.98 -22.38 -7.51
C GLU A 349 -1.15 -23.43 -6.79
N ARG A 350 0.06 -23.05 -6.38
CA ARG A 350 0.91 -23.87 -5.51
C ARG A 350 0.63 -23.51 -4.06
N ILE A 351 0.34 -24.50 -3.22
CA ILE A 351 0.12 -24.28 -1.78
C ILE A 351 1.41 -23.77 -1.14
N ASP A 352 2.52 -24.47 -1.39
CA ASP A 352 3.86 -24.07 -0.97
C ASP A 352 4.65 -23.50 -2.17
N ASN A 353 5.00 -22.22 -2.08
CA ASN A 353 5.75 -21.51 -3.11
C ASN A 353 7.22 -21.96 -3.24
N GLY A 354 7.77 -22.63 -2.23
CA GLY A 354 9.09 -23.25 -2.22
C GLY A 354 9.14 -24.59 -2.96
N LYS A 355 7.99 -25.19 -3.26
CA LYS A 355 7.87 -26.44 -4.02
C LYS A 355 7.44 -26.20 -5.47
N GLY A 356 7.66 -27.22 -6.30
CA GLY A 356 7.21 -27.27 -7.69
C GLY A 356 5.69 -27.49 -7.82
N TYR A 357 5.24 -27.69 -9.05
CA TYR A 357 3.88 -28.17 -9.33
C TYR A 357 3.86 -29.70 -9.21
N THR A 358 3.71 -30.20 -7.99
CA THR A 358 3.58 -31.63 -7.66
C THR A 358 2.15 -31.91 -7.24
N THR A 359 1.71 -33.17 -7.33
CA THR A 359 0.32 -33.54 -7.05
C THR A 359 -0.08 -33.17 -5.62
N ASP A 360 0.81 -33.31 -4.64
CA ASP A 360 0.58 -32.93 -3.23
C ASP A 360 0.59 -31.41 -2.95
N ASN A 361 0.97 -30.57 -3.91
CA ASN A 361 1.26 -29.15 -3.69
C ASN A 361 0.43 -28.19 -4.54
N VAL A 362 -0.64 -28.64 -5.20
CA VAL A 362 -1.44 -27.79 -6.08
C VAL A 362 -2.92 -27.85 -5.77
N VAL A 363 -3.60 -26.74 -6.04
CA VAL A 363 -5.06 -26.61 -5.96
C VAL A 363 -5.58 -25.82 -7.16
N LEU A 364 -6.84 -26.03 -7.51
CA LEU A 364 -7.51 -25.15 -8.47
C LEU A 364 -8.10 -23.95 -7.71
N THR A 365 -7.83 -22.75 -8.20
CA THR A 365 -8.31 -21.49 -7.60
C THR A 365 -8.74 -20.53 -8.69
N THR A 366 -9.30 -19.37 -8.34
CA THR A 366 -9.52 -18.31 -9.31
C THR A 366 -8.29 -17.41 -9.46
N LEU A 367 -8.10 -16.85 -10.65
CA LEU A 367 -7.00 -15.95 -10.99
C LEU A 367 -6.97 -14.70 -10.09
N GLU A 368 -8.14 -14.24 -9.61
CA GLU A 368 -8.32 -13.13 -8.68
C GLU A 368 -7.64 -13.36 -7.31
N THR A 369 -7.46 -14.62 -6.91
CA THR A 369 -6.79 -14.96 -5.64
C THR A 369 -5.27 -15.04 -5.79
N GLN A 370 -4.74 -14.96 -7.02
CA GLN A 370 -3.31 -15.06 -7.29
C GLN A 370 -2.67 -13.68 -7.30
N ASN A 371 -1.82 -13.42 -6.30
CA ASN A 371 -1.21 -12.12 -6.09
C ASN A 371 0.29 -12.23 -5.78
N SER A 372 1.13 -11.43 -6.46
CA SER A 372 2.58 -11.40 -6.23
C SER A 372 3.01 -10.78 -4.89
N HIS A 373 2.09 -10.08 -4.24
CA HIS A 373 2.30 -9.38 -2.96
C HIS A 373 1.71 -10.12 -1.76
N HIS A 374 0.80 -11.07 -1.97
CA HIS A 374 0.13 -11.78 -0.89
C HIS A 374 -0.34 -13.17 -1.35
N THR A 375 0.11 -14.22 -0.66
CA THR A 375 -0.44 -15.57 -0.83
C THR A 375 -1.65 -15.70 0.08
N TRP A 376 -2.81 -16.00 -0.50
CA TRP A 376 -4.03 -16.18 0.26
C TRP A 376 -3.98 -17.51 1.03
N SER A 377 -4.61 -17.51 2.21
CA SER A 377 -4.83 -18.70 3.01
C SER A 377 -6.32 -18.81 3.35
N LYS A 378 -6.75 -19.97 3.86
CA LYS A 378 -8.15 -20.14 4.30
C LYS A 378 -8.45 -19.17 5.44
N GLU A 379 -7.53 -19.02 6.39
CA GLU A 379 -7.67 -18.11 7.53
C GLU A 379 -7.82 -16.64 7.07
N PHE A 380 -7.07 -16.22 6.04
CA PHE A 380 -7.24 -14.90 5.46
C PHE A 380 -8.65 -14.73 4.86
N VAL A 381 -9.12 -15.69 4.06
CA VAL A 381 -10.45 -15.62 3.45
C VAL A 381 -11.55 -15.60 4.51
N GLU A 382 -11.44 -16.45 5.53
CA GLU A 382 -12.36 -16.48 6.66
C GLU A 382 -12.37 -15.14 7.41
N SER A 383 -11.20 -14.51 7.63
CA SER A 383 -11.13 -13.20 8.29
C SER A 383 -11.79 -12.06 7.50
N VAL A 384 -12.11 -12.28 6.22
CA VAL A 384 -12.63 -11.27 5.29
C VAL A 384 -14.10 -11.50 4.93
N TRP A 385 -14.53 -12.76 4.81
CA TRP A 385 -15.87 -13.15 4.32
C TRP A 385 -16.66 -14.06 5.28
N ASN A 386 -16.20 -14.33 6.51
CA ASN A 386 -17.00 -15.03 7.52
C ASN A 386 -17.76 -14.11 8.47
#